data_AF-A0A8C7VNW1-F1
#
_entry.id   AF-A0A8C7VNW1-F1
#
_cell.length_a   1.000
_cell.length_b   1.000
_cell.length_c   1.000
_cell.angle_alpha   90.00
_cell.angle_beta   90.00
_cell.angle_gamma   90.00
#
_symmetry.space_group_name_H-M   'P 1'
#
loop_
_entity.id
_entity.type
_entity.pdbx_description
1 polymer ?
#
loop_
_entity_poly.entity_id
_entity_poly.type
_entity_poly.pdbx_seq_one_letter_code
_entity_poly.pdbx_strand_id
1 'polypeptide(L)'
;MGQLLLQGLLWAVIFLGSSVPNIESSEYNPFPGITDKKFIDDCVRIHNANRSSVNPPARNMLYMTWDEGLAITARAWARHCDFQHNIYLKEVRRVHPVFSSVGENIWAGYPPSTFSVMRAMDLWVKEVNDYSYQSNACRPGKMCGHYTQVVWATSYKVGCAVQICPNGVDRTSFSDKEGAIFVCNYAEAGNVVEMLPYQNGLEECSSCEGANNQCQAKLCHDPKRDEQKSYRWTPDWDPTLATCGPCCMAILAIRPLALLLTFVAAFGVHRLYPSIFFYE
;
A
#
# COMPACT_ATOMS: atom_id res chain seq x y z
N MET A 1 15.11 -50.96 -27.52
CA MET A 1 15.81 -50.49 -26.30
C MET A 1 15.86 -48.95 -26.19
N GLY A 2 16.12 -48.21 -27.29
CA GLY A 2 16.20 -46.73 -27.25
C GLY A 2 14.88 -45.98 -26.96
N GLN A 3 13.73 -46.53 -27.36
CA GLN A 3 12.42 -45.88 -27.19
C GLN A 3 11.95 -45.81 -25.72
N LEU A 4 12.27 -46.84 -24.94
CA LEU A 4 11.99 -46.92 -23.50
C LEU A 4 12.88 -45.96 -22.68
N LEU A 5 14.14 -45.77 -23.09
CA LEU A 5 15.06 -44.80 -22.49
C LEU A 5 14.61 -43.35 -22.76
N LEU A 6 14.12 -43.07 -23.98
CA LEU A 6 13.62 -41.74 -24.34
C LEU A 6 12.33 -41.38 -23.58
N GLN A 7 11.40 -42.33 -23.42
CA GLN A 7 10.22 -42.14 -22.56
C GLN A 7 10.62 -41.94 -21.09
N GLY A 8 11.58 -42.71 -20.57
CA GLY A 8 12.06 -42.57 -19.20
C GLY A 8 12.67 -41.18 -18.92
N LEU A 9 13.45 -40.64 -19.86
CA LEU A 9 14.01 -39.29 -19.76
C LEU A 9 12.94 -38.20 -19.87
N LEU A 10 11.93 -38.37 -20.74
CA LEU A 10 10.82 -37.42 -20.86
C LEU A 10 9.99 -37.33 -19.57
N TRP A 11 9.70 -38.48 -18.95
CA TRP A 11 8.98 -38.54 -17.68
C TRP A 11 9.80 -37.97 -16.52
N ALA A 12 11.12 -38.18 -16.50
CA ALA A 12 12.00 -37.58 -15.49
C ALA A 12 12.00 -36.04 -15.56
N VAL A 13 11.98 -35.45 -16.77
CA VAL A 13 11.90 -33.98 -16.95
C VAL A 13 10.54 -33.43 -16.49
N ILE A 14 9.44 -34.16 -16.73
CA ILE A 14 8.09 -33.76 -16.28
C ILE A 14 7.96 -33.85 -14.74
N PHE A 15 8.54 -34.87 -14.12
CA PHE A 15 8.52 -35.04 -12.65
C PHE A 15 9.42 -34.04 -11.92
N LEU A 16 10.57 -33.69 -12.50
CA LEU A 16 11.46 -32.65 -11.96
C LEU A 16 10.89 -31.23 -12.15
N GLY A 17 10.00 -31.04 -13.13
CA GLY A 17 9.29 -29.76 -13.35
C GLY A 17 8.04 -29.54 -12.49
N SER A 18 7.52 -30.59 -11.85
CA SER A 18 6.24 -30.55 -11.11
C SER A 18 6.38 -30.57 -9.59
N SER A 19 7.60 -30.73 -9.05
CA SER A 19 7.86 -30.71 -7.61
C SER A 19 8.34 -29.33 -7.16
N VAL A 20 7.42 -28.36 -7.15
CA VAL A 20 7.59 -27.13 -6.36
C VAL A 20 7.23 -27.48 -4.92
N PRO A 21 8.15 -27.41 -3.94
CA PRO A 21 7.77 -27.52 -2.55
C PRO A 21 6.92 -26.29 -2.18
N ASN A 22 5.66 -26.52 -1.80
CA ASN A 22 4.84 -25.53 -1.13
C ASN A 22 5.45 -25.24 0.24
N ILE A 23 6.32 -24.25 0.32
CA ILE A 23 6.73 -23.64 1.59
C ILE A 23 6.09 -22.25 1.61
N GLU A 24 4.78 -22.22 1.91
CA GLU A 24 4.17 -21.05 2.52
C GLU A 24 4.55 -21.07 4.01
N SER A 25 5.71 -20.51 4.36
CA SER A 25 5.84 -19.91 5.68
C SER A 25 5.16 -18.55 5.60
N SER A 26 3.82 -18.56 5.62
CA SER A 26 3.05 -17.36 5.93
C SER A 26 3.45 -16.94 7.33
N GLU A 27 4.36 -15.98 7.45
CA GLU A 27 4.60 -15.25 8.68
C GLU A 27 3.23 -14.78 9.19
N TYR A 28 2.80 -15.29 10.34
CA TYR A 28 1.47 -14.98 10.89
C TYR A 28 1.43 -13.48 11.17
N ASN A 29 0.74 -12.72 10.33
CA ASN A 29 0.50 -11.30 10.54
C ASN A 29 -0.86 -11.15 11.26
N PRO A 30 -0.89 -10.89 12.58
CA PRO A 30 -2.15 -10.67 13.31
C PRO A 30 -2.88 -9.38 12.89
N PHE A 31 -2.27 -8.52 12.08
CA PHE A 31 -2.94 -7.32 11.61
C PHE A 31 -3.79 -7.53 10.36
N PRO A 32 -4.88 -6.76 10.21
CA PRO A 32 -5.73 -6.83 9.03
C PRO A 32 -4.94 -6.46 7.77
N GLY A 33 -5.15 -7.24 6.70
CA GLY A 33 -4.65 -6.90 5.38
C GLY A 33 -5.38 -5.69 4.79
N ILE A 34 -4.81 -5.07 3.76
CA ILE A 34 -5.39 -3.90 3.09
C ILE A 34 -6.74 -4.16 2.40
N THR A 35 -7.15 -5.42 2.28
CA THR A 35 -8.45 -5.85 1.73
C THR A 35 -9.45 -6.23 2.81
N ASP A 36 -9.08 -6.16 4.09
CA ASP A 36 -9.98 -6.46 5.21
C ASP A 36 -11.07 -5.38 5.30
N LYS A 37 -12.33 -5.81 5.19
CA LYS A 37 -13.47 -4.89 5.13
C LYS A 37 -13.59 -4.04 6.40
N LYS A 38 -13.38 -4.63 7.57
CA LYS A 38 -13.52 -3.91 8.84
C LYS A 38 -12.44 -2.83 8.97
N PHE A 39 -11.21 -3.15 8.58
CA PHE A 39 -10.10 -2.20 8.55
C PHE A 39 -10.35 -1.04 7.59
N ILE A 40 -10.81 -1.32 6.37
CA ILE A 40 -11.21 -0.31 5.39
C ILE A 40 -12.31 0.58 5.96
N ASP A 41 -13.38 -0.03 6.47
CA ASP A 41 -14.53 0.67 7.03
C ASP A 41 -14.12 1.55 8.22
N ASP A 42 -13.27 1.06 9.12
CA ASP A 42 -12.76 1.84 10.26
C ASP A 42 -11.92 3.03 9.79
N CYS A 43 -11.00 2.84 8.82
CA CYS A 43 -10.21 3.93 8.27
C CYS A 43 -11.12 5.02 7.70
N VAL A 44 -12.01 4.67 6.78
CA VAL A 44 -12.89 5.64 6.09
C VAL A 44 -13.86 6.31 7.08
N ARG A 45 -14.51 5.53 7.95
CA ARG A 45 -15.48 6.04 8.92
C ARG A 45 -14.86 7.02 9.90
N ILE A 46 -13.68 6.70 10.45
CA ILE A 46 -13.02 7.58 11.43
C ILE A 46 -12.53 8.87 10.77
N HIS A 47 -11.98 8.81 9.56
CA HIS A 47 -11.63 10.01 8.81
C HIS A 47 -12.86 10.91 8.60
N ASN A 48 -13.94 10.36 8.04
CA ASN A 48 -15.14 11.14 7.77
C ASN A 48 -15.82 11.70 9.03
N ALA A 49 -15.78 10.98 10.15
CA ALA A 49 -16.28 11.49 11.43
C ALA A 49 -15.50 12.73 11.92
N ASN A 50 -14.18 12.76 11.71
CA ASN A 50 -13.35 13.92 12.06
C ASN A 50 -13.52 15.08 11.07
N ARG A 51 -13.66 14.76 9.78
CA ARG A 51 -13.91 15.76 8.72
C ARG A 51 -15.26 16.47 8.88
N SER A 52 -16.29 15.78 9.35
CA SER A 52 -17.62 16.37 9.59
C SER A 52 -17.74 17.12 10.93
N SER A 53 -16.76 16.97 11.84
CA SER A 53 -16.80 17.58 13.18
C SER A 53 -15.78 18.70 13.37
N VAL A 54 -15.19 19.20 12.29
CA VAL A 54 -14.21 20.28 12.35
C VAL A 54 -14.79 21.58 12.92
N ASN A 55 -13.93 22.33 13.61
CA ASN A 55 -14.23 23.66 14.13
C ASN A 55 -13.06 24.59 13.81
N PRO A 56 -13.26 25.69 13.04
CA PRO A 56 -14.55 26.19 12.53
C PRO A 56 -15.19 25.26 11.48
N PRO A 57 -16.51 25.37 11.22
CA PRO A 57 -17.20 24.52 10.24
C PRO A 57 -16.67 24.69 8.82
N ALA A 58 -16.61 23.60 8.07
CA ALA A 58 -16.15 23.59 6.69
C ALA A 58 -17.31 23.68 5.69
N ARG A 59 -17.17 24.52 4.67
CA ARG A 59 -18.15 24.62 3.58
C ARG A 59 -17.84 23.78 2.33
N ASN A 60 -16.64 23.22 2.23
CA ASN A 60 -16.16 22.50 1.05
C ASN A 60 -15.52 21.13 1.36
N MET A 61 -15.81 20.55 2.54
CA MET A 61 -15.17 19.31 2.97
C MET A 61 -15.65 18.12 2.12
N LEU A 62 -14.77 17.52 1.32
CA LEU A 62 -15.14 16.37 0.51
C LEU A 62 -15.33 15.11 1.35
N TYR A 63 -16.31 14.28 0.97
CA TYR A 63 -16.42 12.93 1.50
C TYR A 63 -15.21 12.09 1.08
N MET A 64 -14.62 11.38 2.05
CA MET A 64 -13.45 10.55 1.82
C MET A 64 -13.87 9.09 1.57
N THR A 65 -13.26 8.46 0.58
CA THR A 65 -13.49 7.05 0.24
C THR A 65 -12.18 6.27 0.13
N TRP A 66 -12.27 4.94 0.24
CA TRP A 66 -11.11 4.08 0.11
C TRP A 66 -10.59 4.08 -1.34
N ASP A 67 -9.26 4.04 -1.48
CA ASP A 67 -8.57 3.80 -2.73
C ASP A 67 -7.56 2.66 -2.57
N GLU A 68 -7.78 1.58 -3.31
CA GLU A 68 -6.92 0.39 -3.27
C GLU A 68 -5.48 0.72 -3.72
N GLY A 69 -5.33 1.65 -4.67
CA GLY A 69 -4.05 2.08 -5.17
C GLY A 69 -3.18 2.67 -4.07
N LEU A 70 -3.75 3.62 -3.31
CA LEU A 70 -3.09 4.23 -2.16
C LEU A 70 -2.78 3.21 -1.05
N ALA A 71 -3.64 2.21 -0.84
CA ALA A 71 -3.42 1.18 0.17
C ALA A 71 -2.26 0.24 -0.19
N ILE A 72 -2.09 -0.05 -1.48
CA ILE A 72 -0.92 -0.77 -2.00
C ILE A 72 0.36 0.04 -1.75
N THR A 73 0.36 1.35 -1.99
CA THR A 73 1.48 2.26 -1.67
C THR A 73 1.83 2.22 -0.20
N ALA A 74 0.83 2.42 0.66
CA ALA A 74 1.00 2.43 2.11
C ALA A 74 1.59 1.11 2.61
N ARG A 75 1.13 -0.03 2.07
CA ARG A 75 1.64 -1.36 2.42
C ARG A 75 3.09 -1.53 1.99
N ALA A 76 3.43 -1.15 0.76
CA ALA A 76 4.79 -1.22 0.27
C ALA A 76 5.73 -0.37 1.14
N TRP A 77 5.29 0.83 1.54
CA TRP A 77 6.10 1.73 2.36
C TRP A 77 6.25 1.22 3.81
N ALA A 78 5.15 0.76 4.41
CA ALA A 78 5.15 0.23 5.78
C ALA A 78 6.11 -0.96 5.97
N ARG A 79 6.35 -1.76 4.92
CA ARG A 79 7.31 -2.89 4.93
C ARG A 79 8.76 -2.48 5.13
N HIS A 80 9.12 -1.23 4.91
CA HIS A 80 10.47 -0.75 5.22
C HIS A 80 10.72 -0.63 6.73
N CYS A 81 9.66 -0.60 7.56
CA CYS A 81 9.80 -0.44 9.00
C CYS A 81 10.62 0.79 9.40
N ASP A 82 10.53 1.88 8.63
CA ASP A 82 11.21 3.16 8.90
C ASP A 82 10.18 4.26 9.20
N PHE A 83 10.33 4.95 10.32
CA PHE A 83 9.51 6.10 10.69
C PHE A 83 9.95 7.36 9.93
N GLN A 84 9.91 7.27 8.59
CA GLN A 84 10.25 8.31 7.65
C GLN A 84 9.21 8.36 6.52
N HIS A 85 8.92 9.56 6.02
CA HIS A 85 8.01 9.73 4.89
C HIS A 85 8.53 9.10 3.60
N ASN A 86 7.60 8.60 2.79
CA ASN A 86 7.88 8.08 1.47
C ASN A 86 8.54 9.14 0.58
N ILE A 87 9.76 8.84 0.13
CA ILE A 87 10.56 9.77 -0.68
C ILE A 87 9.97 10.00 -2.08
N TYR A 88 9.06 9.13 -2.52
CA TYR A 88 8.45 9.15 -3.85
C TYR A 88 7.10 9.89 -3.90
N LEU A 89 6.60 10.49 -2.81
CA LEU A 89 5.25 11.10 -2.72
C LEU A 89 4.93 12.16 -3.80
N LYS A 90 5.98 12.75 -4.40
CA LYS A 90 5.89 13.75 -5.47
C LYS A 90 6.20 13.20 -6.86
N GLU A 91 6.55 11.92 -6.97
CA GLU A 91 6.88 11.27 -8.24
C GLU A 91 5.63 10.67 -8.87
N VAL A 92 5.16 11.35 -9.92
CA VAL A 92 4.00 10.93 -10.73
C VAL A 92 4.17 9.48 -11.18
N ARG A 93 3.12 8.66 -11.02
CA ARG A 93 3.08 7.23 -11.36
C ARG A 93 3.98 6.30 -10.54
N ARG A 94 4.73 6.79 -9.55
CA ARG A 94 5.50 5.91 -8.64
C ARG A 94 4.85 5.66 -7.30
N VAL A 95 3.94 6.55 -6.87
CA VAL A 95 3.16 6.39 -5.64
C VAL A 95 1.69 6.14 -5.86
N HIS A 96 1.19 6.32 -7.08
CA HIS A 96 -0.17 5.97 -7.47
C HIS A 96 -0.30 5.97 -9.01
N PRO A 97 -1.08 5.07 -9.63
CA PRO A 97 -1.20 5.00 -11.10
C PRO A 97 -1.91 6.20 -11.76
N VAL A 98 -2.81 6.87 -11.01
CA VAL A 98 -3.64 7.99 -11.50
C VAL A 98 -3.29 9.34 -10.85
N PHE A 99 -3.34 9.45 -9.52
CA PHE A 99 -2.99 10.66 -8.78
C PHE A 99 -1.51 11.06 -8.94
N SER A 100 -1.29 12.34 -9.21
CA SER A 100 0.03 12.94 -9.39
C SER A 100 0.68 13.42 -8.08
N SER A 101 -0.10 13.56 -7.02
CA SER A 101 0.37 14.00 -5.71
C SER A 101 -0.33 13.23 -4.60
N VAL A 102 0.46 12.69 -3.68
CA VAL A 102 -0.01 11.86 -2.56
C VAL A 102 0.49 12.44 -1.25
N GLY A 103 -0.42 12.63 -0.29
CA GLY A 103 -0.10 12.97 1.09
C GLY A 103 0.15 11.71 1.92
N GLU A 104 0.72 11.86 3.11
CA GLU A 104 1.03 10.72 3.97
C GLU A 104 0.98 11.07 5.45
N ASN A 105 0.35 10.18 6.23
CA ASN A 105 0.49 10.14 7.68
C ASN A 105 1.10 8.81 8.10
N ILE A 106 2.00 8.86 9.08
CA ILE A 106 2.65 7.68 9.66
C ILE A 106 2.41 7.68 11.17
N TRP A 107 2.08 6.50 11.70
CA TRP A 107 2.03 6.21 13.12
C TRP A 107 2.96 5.04 13.40
N ALA A 108 3.65 5.07 14.53
CA ALA A 108 4.41 3.91 15.00
C ALA A 108 4.18 3.72 16.51
N GLY A 109 4.18 2.46 16.95
CA GLY A 109 4.02 2.12 18.36
C GLY A 109 4.58 0.76 18.74
N TYR A 110 4.76 0.58 20.03
CA TYR A 110 5.28 -0.63 20.66
C TYR A 110 4.54 -0.91 21.98
N PRO A 111 4.19 -2.17 22.31
CA PRO A 111 4.24 -3.36 21.44
C PRO A 111 3.19 -3.31 20.31
N PRO A 112 3.20 -4.24 19.32
CA PRO A 112 2.30 -4.19 18.17
C PRO A 112 0.82 -4.25 18.59
N SER A 113 0.53 -4.93 19.70
CA SER A 113 -0.82 -5.03 20.28
C SER A 113 -1.43 -3.69 20.72
N THR A 114 -0.65 -2.61 20.79
CA THR A 114 -1.16 -1.25 21.04
C THR A 114 -1.84 -0.63 19.83
N PHE A 115 -1.64 -1.21 18.64
CA PHE A 115 -2.24 -0.71 17.42
C PHE A 115 -3.75 -0.95 17.38
N SER A 116 -4.48 0.10 17.04
CA SER A 116 -5.78 0.02 16.39
C SER A 116 -5.92 1.26 15.50
N VAL A 117 -6.74 1.18 14.45
CA VAL A 117 -7.02 2.33 13.58
C VAL A 117 -7.48 3.54 14.42
N MET A 118 -8.38 3.30 15.38
CA MET A 118 -8.89 4.36 16.27
C MET A 118 -7.78 5.00 17.09
N ARG A 119 -6.84 4.22 17.65
CA ARG A 119 -5.72 4.74 18.45
C ARG A 119 -4.78 5.62 17.62
N ALA A 120 -4.42 5.16 16.41
CA ALA A 120 -3.54 5.91 15.52
C ALA A 120 -4.20 7.22 15.06
N MET A 121 -5.46 7.13 14.61
CA MET A 121 -6.25 8.30 14.20
C MET A 121 -6.46 9.30 15.33
N ASP A 122 -6.73 8.85 16.56
CA ASP A 122 -6.90 9.71 17.73
C ASP A 122 -5.63 10.52 18.02
N LEU A 123 -4.44 9.93 17.88
CA LEU A 123 -3.18 10.67 18.05
C LEU A 123 -2.96 11.72 16.96
N TRP A 124 -3.23 11.37 15.69
CA TRP A 124 -3.14 12.34 14.59
C TRP A 124 -4.14 13.49 14.77
N VAL A 125 -5.39 13.19 15.14
CA VAL A 125 -6.44 14.21 15.30
C VAL A 125 -6.19 15.09 16.52
N LYS A 126 -5.63 14.55 17.60
CA LYS A 126 -5.32 15.31 18.84
C LYS A 126 -4.37 16.48 18.64
N GLU A 127 -3.64 16.52 17.53
CA GLU A 127 -2.84 17.68 17.15
C GLU A 127 -3.70 18.94 16.93
N VAL A 128 -5.03 18.82 16.76
CA VAL A 128 -5.95 19.96 16.74
C VAL A 128 -5.82 20.86 17.97
N ASN A 129 -5.44 20.29 19.13
CA ASN A 129 -5.24 21.06 20.37
C ASN A 129 -4.03 22.02 20.29
N ASP A 130 -3.14 21.78 19.32
CA ASP A 130 -1.95 22.57 19.06
C ASP A 130 -2.08 23.45 17.81
N TYR A 131 -3.16 23.30 17.03
CA TYR A 131 -3.37 23.97 15.76
C TYR A 131 -4.37 25.14 15.89
N SER A 132 -4.00 26.30 15.33
CA SER A 132 -4.89 27.45 15.21
C SER A 132 -5.30 27.65 13.76
N TYR A 133 -6.58 27.40 13.46
CA TYR A 133 -7.13 27.62 12.12
C TYR A 133 -7.02 29.09 11.69
N GLN A 134 -7.29 30.04 12.58
CA GLN A 134 -7.28 31.48 12.23
C GLN A 134 -5.91 31.98 11.77
N SER A 135 -4.83 31.46 12.38
CA SER A 135 -3.46 31.85 12.03
C SER A 135 -2.78 30.86 11.08
N ASN A 136 -3.45 29.77 10.71
CA ASN A 136 -2.87 28.63 9.99
C ASN A 136 -1.53 28.16 10.60
N ALA A 137 -1.46 28.13 11.93
CA ALA A 137 -0.21 27.90 12.64
C ALA A 137 -0.34 26.78 13.67
N CYS A 138 0.74 26.00 13.78
CA CYS A 138 0.93 25.04 14.85
C CYS A 138 1.69 25.69 16.01
N ARG A 139 1.36 25.33 17.25
CA ARG A 139 2.08 25.80 18.44
C ARG A 139 3.58 25.50 18.31
N PRO A 140 4.49 26.43 18.67
CA PRO A 140 5.92 26.19 18.54
C PRO A 140 6.39 24.89 19.19
N GLY A 141 7.17 24.10 18.46
CA GLY A 141 7.67 22.78 18.91
C GLY A 141 6.62 21.66 18.91
N LYS A 142 5.43 21.89 18.33
CA LYS A 142 4.39 20.87 18.15
C LYS A 142 4.26 20.48 16.68
N MET A 143 3.56 19.37 16.45
CA MET A 143 3.24 18.84 15.14
C MET A 143 1.73 18.94 14.92
N CYS A 144 1.33 19.42 13.75
CA CYS A 144 -0.08 19.57 13.36
C CYS A 144 -0.35 19.03 11.94
N GLY A 145 0.68 18.48 11.29
CA GLY A 145 0.63 18.00 9.91
C GLY A 145 -0.29 16.80 9.75
N HIS A 146 -0.38 15.93 10.76
CA HIS A 146 -1.25 14.77 10.68
C HIS A 146 -2.71 15.18 10.78
N TYR A 147 -3.06 16.05 11.74
CA TYR A 147 -4.41 16.59 11.86
C TYR A 147 -4.84 17.30 10.58
N THR A 148 -4.04 18.25 10.10
CA THR A 148 -4.36 19.05 8.90
C THR A 148 -4.54 18.18 7.66
N GLN A 149 -3.76 17.10 7.50
CA GLN A 149 -3.97 16.14 6.42
C GLN A 149 -5.28 15.34 6.57
N VAL A 150 -5.64 14.89 7.79
CA VAL A 150 -6.91 14.16 8.04
C VAL A 150 -8.12 15.02 7.64
N VAL A 151 -8.06 16.32 7.96
CA VAL A 151 -9.14 17.28 7.67
C VAL A 151 -8.91 18.10 6.41
N TRP A 152 -8.04 17.64 5.51
CA TRP A 152 -7.77 18.37 4.26
C TRP A 152 -8.94 18.21 3.28
N ALA A 153 -9.65 19.30 2.98
CA ALA A 153 -10.90 19.29 2.24
C ALA A 153 -10.79 18.57 0.90
N THR A 154 -9.71 18.81 0.14
CA THR A 154 -9.53 18.24 -1.21
C THR A 154 -8.96 16.83 -1.22
N SER A 155 -8.51 16.29 -0.08
CA SER A 155 -8.10 14.89 0.03
C SER A 155 -9.34 14.00 0.20
N TYR A 156 -9.80 13.39 -0.89
CA TYR A 156 -11.04 12.61 -0.94
C TYR A 156 -10.83 11.10 -1.11
N LYS A 157 -9.60 10.66 -1.36
CA LYS A 157 -9.20 9.25 -1.33
C LYS A 157 -8.20 9.00 -0.21
N VAL A 158 -8.34 7.85 0.45
CA VAL A 158 -7.37 7.36 1.43
C VAL A 158 -7.13 5.87 1.23
N GLY A 159 -5.89 5.43 1.41
CA GLY A 159 -5.53 4.03 1.49
C GLY A 159 -4.48 3.83 2.56
N CYS A 160 -4.67 2.85 3.41
CA CYS A 160 -3.82 2.63 4.58
C CYS A 160 -3.30 1.19 4.66
N ALA A 161 -2.22 0.99 5.40
CA ALA A 161 -1.69 -0.31 5.73
C ALA A 161 -1.00 -0.28 7.10
N VAL A 162 -0.96 -1.42 7.76
CA VAL A 162 -0.20 -1.63 8.99
C VAL A 162 0.77 -2.80 8.80
N GLN A 163 1.97 -2.67 9.34
CA GLN A 163 3.03 -3.67 9.28
C GLN A 163 3.59 -3.92 10.68
N ILE A 164 3.81 -5.20 11.02
CA ILE A 164 4.63 -5.57 12.18
C ILE A 164 6.09 -5.53 11.76
N CYS A 165 6.92 -4.97 12.62
CA CYS A 165 8.34 -4.84 12.43
C CYS A 165 9.04 -5.65 13.53
N PRO A 166 9.37 -6.94 13.29
CA PRO A 166 9.95 -7.84 14.30
C PRO A 166 11.25 -7.30 14.90
N ASN A 167 12.05 -6.64 14.06
CA ASN A 167 13.33 -6.04 14.44
C ASN A 167 13.20 -4.56 14.85
N GLY A 168 11.98 -4.09 15.11
CA GLY A 168 11.67 -2.72 15.48
C GLY A 168 11.48 -1.76 14.31
N VAL A 169 11.03 -0.55 14.65
CA VAL A 169 10.76 0.53 13.69
C VAL A 169 11.91 1.53 13.75
N ASP A 170 12.66 1.67 12.67
CA ASP A 170 13.79 2.60 12.56
C ASP A 170 13.35 4.04 12.83
N ARG A 171 14.29 4.86 13.33
CA ARG A 171 14.09 6.27 13.70
C ARG A 171 13.03 6.51 14.78
N THR A 172 12.69 5.48 15.55
CA THR A 172 11.88 5.60 16.77
C THR A 172 12.74 5.39 18.02
N SER A 173 12.23 5.82 19.17
CA SER A 173 12.87 5.56 20.48
C SER A 173 12.77 4.10 20.95
N PHE A 174 12.16 3.23 20.14
CA PHE A 174 11.97 1.79 20.40
C PHE A 174 12.42 0.95 19.20
N SER A 175 13.40 1.44 18.44
CA SER A 175 13.90 0.83 17.20
C SER A 175 14.49 -0.57 17.38
N ASP A 176 14.77 -1.00 18.61
CA ASP A 176 15.26 -2.33 18.96
C ASP A 176 14.15 -3.30 19.42
N LYS A 177 12.88 -2.87 19.39
CA LYS A 177 11.75 -3.64 19.94
C LYS A 177 10.67 -3.88 18.90
N GLU A 178 10.13 -5.11 18.86
CA GLU A 178 9.06 -5.50 17.94
C GLU A 178 7.89 -4.50 17.94
N GLY A 179 7.77 -3.72 16.86
CA GLY A 179 6.83 -2.61 16.79
C GLY A 179 5.78 -2.79 15.70
N ALA A 180 4.88 -1.82 15.59
CA ALA A 180 3.96 -1.68 14.49
C ALA A 180 4.10 -0.30 13.86
N ILE A 181 4.04 -0.25 12.53
CA ILE A 181 3.97 1.00 11.75
C ILE A 181 2.68 0.99 10.93
N PHE A 182 1.93 2.09 10.99
CA PHE A 182 0.67 2.31 10.27
C PHE A 182 0.81 3.53 9.38
N VAL A 183 0.60 3.34 8.09
CA VAL A 183 0.77 4.36 7.05
C VAL A 183 -0.59 4.58 6.39
N CYS A 184 -1.00 5.83 6.21
CA CYS A 184 -2.13 6.21 5.37
C CYS A 184 -1.65 7.19 4.30
N ASN A 185 -1.96 6.89 3.05
CA ASN A 185 -1.74 7.78 1.91
C ASN A 185 -3.04 8.45 1.48
N TYR A 186 -2.96 9.72 1.07
CA TYR A 186 -4.11 10.58 0.78
C TYR A 186 -4.02 11.15 -0.64
N ALA A 187 -5.14 11.21 -1.36
CA ALA A 187 -5.19 11.88 -2.65
C ALA A 187 -6.40 12.81 -2.80
N GLU A 188 -6.23 14.03 -3.34
CA GLU A 188 -4.93 14.66 -3.62
C GLU A 188 -4.15 14.98 -2.33
N ALA A 189 -2.85 15.25 -2.43
CA ALA A 189 -2.03 15.60 -1.27
C ALA A 189 -2.56 16.85 -0.56
N GLY A 190 -2.58 16.78 0.78
CA GLY A 190 -2.87 17.93 1.61
C GLY A 190 -1.61 18.72 1.98
N ASN A 191 -1.74 19.54 3.02
CA ASN A 191 -0.64 20.29 3.63
C ASN A 191 0.14 21.15 2.63
N VAL A 192 -0.58 21.74 1.67
CA VAL A 192 -0.01 22.72 0.74
C VAL A 192 0.41 23.95 1.54
N VAL A 193 1.65 24.38 1.34
CA VAL A 193 2.26 25.52 2.04
C VAL A 193 1.34 26.75 1.91
N GLU A 194 1.13 27.44 3.03
CA GLU A 194 0.28 28.64 3.17
C GLU A 194 -1.23 28.45 2.96
N MET A 195 -1.69 27.24 2.60
CA MET A 195 -3.12 26.95 2.43
C MET A 195 -3.74 26.46 3.74
N LEU A 196 -4.98 26.87 3.98
CA LEU A 196 -5.81 26.31 5.06
C LEU A 196 -6.29 24.90 4.67
N PRO A 197 -6.52 24.00 5.65
CA PRO A 197 -6.94 22.64 5.36
C PRO A 197 -8.33 22.57 4.71
N TYR A 198 -9.19 23.55 4.93
CA TYR A 198 -10.52 23.64 4.35
C TYR A 198 -11.00 25.09 4.36
N GLN A 199 -12.08 25.40 3.65
CA GLN A 199 -12.70 26.73 3.68
C GLN A 199 -13.73 26.82 4.81
N ASN A 200 -13.62 27.83 5.66
CA ASN A 200 -14.59 28.11 6.72
C ASN A 200 -15.91 28.65 6.14
N GLY A 201 -17.05 28.17 6.64
CA GLY A 201 -18.36 28.75 6.38
C GLY A 201 -19.44 28.15 7.27
N LEU A 202 -20.40 28.98 7.72
CA LEU A 202 -21.50 28.53 8.58
C LEU A 202 -22.46 27.58 7.87
N GLU A 203 -22.65 27.78 6.57
CA GLU A 203 -23.43 26.87 5.73
C GLU A 203 -22.52 25.76 5.22
N GLU A 204 -22.62 24.61 5.88
CA GLU A 204 -21.98 23.36 5.50
C GLU A 204 -22.31 23.05 4.03
N CYS A 205 -21.33 22.52 3.30
CA CYS A 205 -21.47 22.19 1.87
C CYS A 205 -21.81 23.37 0.91
N SER A 206 -21.84 24.63 1.37
CA SER A 206 -22.13 25.78 0.50
C SER A 206 -21.06 26.06 -0.59
N SER A 207 -19.94 25.34 -0.58
CA SER A 207 -18.89 25.44 -1.60
C SER A 207 -18.40 24.07 -2.06
N CYS A 208 -19.31 23.09 -2.16
CA CYS A 208 -19.01 21.84 -2.86
C CYS A 208 -18.89 22.07 -4.37
N GLU A 209 -17.75 21.71 -4.97
CA GLU A 209 -17.50 21.84 -6.42
C GLU A 209 -17.89 20.57 -7.20
N GLY A 210 -18.67 20.69 -8.28
CA GLY A 210 -19.18 19.55 -9.06
C GLY A 210 -20.68 19.62 -9.38
N ALA A 211 -21.07 19.04 -10.52
CA ALA A 211 -22.44 19.14 -11.04
C ALA A 211 -23.48 18.28 -10.29
N ASN A 212 -23.03 17.25 -9.56
CA ASN A 212 -23.90 16.26 -8.90
C ASN A 212 -23.69 16.23 -7.38
N ASN A 213 -23.24 17.35 -6.80
CA ASN A 213 -22.88 17.36 -5.39
C ASN A 213 -24.09 17.20 -4.48
N GLN A 214 -23.96 16.28 -3.53
CA GLN A 214 -24.93 16.06 -2.48
C GLN A 214 -24.27 16.38 -1.14
N CYS A 215 -24.96 17.12 -0.29
CA CYS A 215 -24.51 17.30 1.08
C CYS A 215 -25.10 16.20 1.95
N GLN A 216 -24.24 15.38 2.55
CA GLN A 216 -24.66 14.38 3.53
C GLN A 216 -23.69 14.39 4.69
N ALA A 217 -24.22 14.44 5.91
CA ALA A 217 -23.42 14.48 7.14
C ALA A 217 -22.28 15.52 7.09
N LYS A 218 -22.58 16.71 6.54
CA LYS A 218 -21.65 17.85 6.45
C LYS A 218 -20.49 17.67 5.47
N LEU A 219 -20.57 16.66 4.59
CA LEU A 219 -19.55 16.31 3.62
C LEU A 219 -20.13 16.40 2.20
N CYS A 220 -19.32 16.92 1.28
CA CYS A 220 -19.63 17.00 -0.14
C CYS A 220 -19.46 15.62 -0.79
N HIS A 221 -20.54 15.01 -1.25
CA HIS A 221 -20.54 13.76 -2.01
C HIS A 221 -20.63 14.01 -3.51
N ASP A 222 -19.95 13.20 -4.30
CA ASP A 222 -20.11 13.14 -5.76
C ASP A 222 -20.03 11.66 -6.19
N PRO A 223 -21.07 11.11 -6.83
CA PRO A 223 -21.10 9.69 -7.17
C PRO A 223 -19.93 9.19 -8.01
N LYS A 224 -19.38 10.03 -8.91
CA LYS A 224 -18.24 9.65 -9.76
C LYS A 224 -16.92 9.68 -9.00
N ARG A 225 -16.76 10.67 -8.11
CA ARG A 225 -15.57 10.81 -7.27
C ARG A 225 -15.51 9.74 -6.18
N ASP A 226 -16.66 9.42 -5.59
CA ASP A 226 -16.79 8.51 -4.45
C ASP A 226 -16.73 7.04 -4.87
N GLU A 227 -16.84 6.75 -6.18
CA GLU A 227 -16.70 5.39 -6.73
C GLU A 227 -15.36 4.75 -6.33
N GLN A 228 -15.41 3.49 -5.89
CA GLN A 228 -14.22 2.71 -5.60
C GLN A 228 -13.63 2.17 -6.91
N LYS A 229 -12.32 2.31 -7.05
CA LYS A 229 -11.58 1.81 -8.22
C LYS A 229 -10.61 0.74 -7.76
N SER A 230 -10.47 -0.28 -8.59
CA SER A 230 -9.42 -1.29 -8.43
C SER A 230 -8.26 -1.00 -9.36
N TYR A 231 -7.07 -1.39 -8.93
CA TYR A 231 -5.84 -1.11 -9.66
C TYR A 231 -4.96 -2.34 -9.73
N ARG A 232 -4.58 -2.72 -10.95
CA ARG A 232 -3.51 -3.69 -11.16
C ARG A 232 -2.17 -2.96 -11.18
N TRP A 233 -1.64 -2.63 -10.01
CA TRP A 233 -0.38 -1.89 -9.88
C TRP A 233 0.42 -2.33 -8.66
N THR A 234 1.72 -2.05 -8.67
CA THR A 234 2.63 -2.23 -7.53
C THR A 234 3.78 -1.23 -7.71
N PRO A 235 4.18 -0.49 -6.66
CA PRO A 235 5.32 0.40 -6.74
C PRO A 235 6.61 -0.40 -6.98
N ASP A 236 7.48 0.12 -7.84
CA ASP A 236 8.74 -0.52 -8.22
C ASP A 236 9.75 -0.61 -7.05
N TRP A 237 9.55 0.19 -6.01
CA TRP A 237 10.33 0.23 -4.78
C TRP A 237 9.76 -0.65 -3.64
N ASP A 238 8.71 -1.44 -3.89
CA ASP A 238 8.20 -2.39 -2.89
C ASP A 238 9.30 -3.43 -2.54
N PRO A 239 9.72 -3.53 -1.26
CA PRO A 239 10.82 -4.40 -0.87
C PRO A 239 10.54 -5.88 -1.13
N THR A 240 9.26 -6.27 -1.24
CA THR A 240 8.92 -7.66 -1.60
C THR A 240 9.27 -8.02 -3.04
N LEU A 241 9.45 -7.04 -3.92
CA LEU A 241 9.93 -7.28 -5.29
C LEU A 241 11.44 -7.59 -5.32
N ALA A 242 12.20 -7.07 -4.35
CA ALA A 242 13.64 -7.36 -4.21
C ALA A 242 13.87 -8.75 -3.58
N THR A 243 12.94 -9.21 -2.72
CA THR A 243 12.99 -10.56 -2.15
C THR A 243 12.40 -11.57 -3.14
N CYS A 244 13.23 -12.07 -4.05
CA CYS A 244 12.88 -13.22 -4.90
C CYS A 244 12.67 -14.44 -3.98
N GLY A 245 11.41 -14.79 -3.72
CA GLY A 245 11.08 -15.96 -2.89
C GLY A 245 11.59 -17.28 -3.49
N PRO A 246 11.49 -18.40 -2.75
CA PRO A 246 11.99 -19.71 -3.20
C PRO A 246 11.48 -20.12 -4.59
N CYS A 247 10.22 -19.78 -4.92
CA CYS A 247 9.64 -20.02 -6.24
C CYS A 247 10.29 -19.20 -7.37
N CYS A 248 10.66 -17.95 -7.09
CA CYS A 248 11.34 -17.10 -8.06
C CYS A 248 12.79 -17.57 -8.27
N MET A 249 13.49 -17.95 -7.20
CA MET A 249 14.82 -18.58 -7.29
C MET A 249 14.77 -19.93 -8.01
N ALA A 250 13.73 -20.73 -7.77
CA ALA A 250 13.47 -21.97 -8.51
C ALA A 250 13.26 -21.67 -10.00
N ILE A 251 12.49 -20.65 -10.37
CA ILE A 251 12.32 -20.26 -11.78
C ILE A 251 13.64 -19.80 -12.40
N LEU A 252 14.43 -18.99 -11.69
CA LEU A 252 15.70 -18.44 -12.20
C LEU A 252 16.81 -19.48 -12.29
N ALA A 253 16.82 -20.52 -11.45
CA ALA A 253 17.84 -21.57 -11.46
C ALA A 253 17.41 -22.83 -12.23
N ILE A 254 16.18 -23.30 -12.02
CA ILE A 254 15.68 -24.55 -12.59
C ILE A 254 15.39 -24.38 -14.09
N ARG A 255 14.86 -23.24 -14.55
CA ARG A 255 14.56 -23.07 -15.98
C ARG A 255 15.81 -23.05 -16.86
N PRO A 256 16.89 -22.31 -16.54
CA PRO A 256 18.12 -22.38 -17.33
C PRO A 256 18.78 -23.76 -17.26
N LEU A 257 18.78 -24.41 -16.10
CA LEU A 257 19.35 -25.75 -15.94
C LEU A 257 18.57 -26.79 -16.77
N ALA A 258 17.24 -26.74 -16.74
CA ALA A 258 16.38 -27.59 -17.56
C ALA A 258 16.63 -27.37 -19.06
N LEU A 259 16.77 -26.12 -19.50
CA LEU A 259 17.12 -25.78 -20.90
C LEU A 259 18.51 -26.29 -21.30
N LEU A 260 19.50 -26.21 -20.40
CA LEU A 260 20.82 -26.76 -20.65
C LEU A 260 20.78 -28.28 -20.78
N LEU A 261 20.06 -28.96 -19.89
CA LEU A 261 19.92 -30.42 -19.90
C LEU A 261 19.18 -30.91 -21.16
N THR A 262 18.14 -30.20 -21.61
CA THR A 262 17.45 -30.56 -22.86
C THR A 262 18.37 -30.37 -24.07
N PHE A 263 19.19 -29.31 -24.10
CA PHE A 263 20.17 -29.11 -25.17
C PHE A 263 21.25 -30.20 -25.20
N VAL A 264 21.81 -30.56 -24.03
CA VAL A 264 22.81 -31.64 -23.92
C VAL A 264 22.22 -32.98 -24.31
N ALA A 265 20.98 -33.29 -23.88
CA ALA A 265 20.28 -34.51 -24.25
C ALA A 265 20.03 -34.57 -25.76
N ALA A 266 19.53 -33.48 -26.37
CA ALA A 266 19.30 -33.41 -27.81
C ALA A 266 20.62 -33.58 -28.60
N PHE A 267 21.70 -32.92 -28.18
CA PHE A 267 23.02 -33.06 -28.77
C PHE A 267 23.56 -34.50 -28.65
N GLY A 268 23.40 -35.12 -27.48
CA GLY A 268 23.79 -36.51 -27.24
C GLY A 268 23.03 -37.49 -28.13
N VAL A 269 21.71 -37.33 -28.25
CA VAL A 269 20.89 -38.16 -29.16
C VAL A 269 21.33 -37.97 -30.61
N HIS A 270 21.57 -36.74 -31.05
CA HIS A 270 22.04 -36.46 -32.41
C HIS A 270 23.41 -37.10 -32.70
N ARG A 271 24.33 -37.12 -31.73
CA ARG A 271 25.67 -37.72 -31.89
C ARG A 271 25.66 -39.24 -31.84
N LEU A 272 24.87 -39.84 -30.95
CA LEU A 272 24.87 -41.29 -30.72
C LEU A 272 23.92 -42.03 -31.68
N TYR A 273 22.88 -41.34 -32.15
CA TYR A 273 21.86 -41.88 -33.04
C TYR A 273 21.60 -40.94 -34.22
N PRO A 274 22.61 -40.71 -35.09
CA PRO A 274 22.47 -39.78 -36.21
C PRO A 274 21.36 -40.17 -37.19
N SER A 275 21.01 -41.46 -37.28
CA SER A 275 19.96 -42.00 -38.15
C SER A 275 18.52 -41.75 -37.64
N ILE A 276 18.31 -41.31 -36.39
CA ILE A 276 16.96 -41.10 -35.82
C ILE A 276 16.24 -39.88 -36.42
N PHE A 277 16.96 -38.92 -37.00
CA PHE A 277 16.38 -37.70 -37.58
C PHE A 277 16.24 -37.74 -39.10
N PHE A 278 16.56 -38.88 -39.73
CA PHE A 278 16.25 -39.11 -41.13
C PHE A 278 14.84 -39.69 -41.22
N TYR A 279 13.87 -38.81 -41.45
CA TYR A 279 12.58 -39.22 -41.99
C TYR A 279 12.79 -39.48 -43.49
N GLU A 280 12.83 -40.76 -43.88
CA GLU A 280 12.33 -41.17 -45.19
C GLU A 280 10.84 -41.50 -45.08
#